data_AF-A0AAV6YLK2-F1
#
_entry.id   AF-A0AAV6YLK2-F1
#
_cell.length_a   1.000
_cell.length_b   1.000
_cell.length_c   1.000
_cell.angle_alpha   90.00
_cell.angle_beta   90.00
_cell.angle_gamma   90.00
#
_symmetry.space_group_name_H-M   'P 1'
#
loop_
_entity.id
_entity.type
_entity.pdbx_description
1 polymer ?
#
loop_
_entity_poly.entity_id
_entity_poly.type
_entity_poly.pdbx_seq_one_letter_code
_entity_poly.pdbx_strand_id
1 'polypeptide(L)'
;MSYKARRCGVRFEPPAILLLYETSEGKSRQRIMPIRNFSKFSDCSRAAEQLKNNPRHKQYLEGASLKQLERLYKLLKAHLNGESLEASLKNIQREESIDPEEDLNKLDDKELA
;
A
#
# COMPACT_ATOMS: atom_id res chain seq x y z
N MET A 1 21.55 11.23 7.77
CA MET A 1 21.84 10.06 6.92
C MET A 1 20.78 10.00 5.84
N SER A 2 21.13 9.88 4.57
CA SER A 2 20.14 9.65 3.51
C SER A 2 19.79 8.16 3.45
N TYR A 3 18.49 7.87 3.36
CA TYR A 3 17.99 6.51 3.18
C TYR A 3 17.19 6.48 1.88
N LYS A 4 17.53 5.55 0.98
CA LYS A 4 16.81 5.36 -0.27
C LYS A 4 15.92 4.13 -0.17
N ALA A 5 14.60 4.33 -0.15
CA ALA A 5 13.65 3.24 -0.23
C ALA A 5 13.77 2.54 -1.59
N ARG A 6 13.96 1.21 -1.59
CA ARG A 6 14.02 0.40 -2.81
C ARG A 6 12.72 -0.36 -3.06
N ARG A 7 12.29 -1.12 -2.06
CA ARG A 7 11.13 -2.03 -2.18
C ARG A 7 10.33 -2.03 -0.89
N CYS A 8 9.02 -2.08 -1.04
CA CYS A 8 8.08 -2.27 0.06
C CYS A 8 7.35 -3.60 -0.14
N GLY A 9 7.03 -4.29 0.95
CA GLY A 9 6.27 -5.54 0.94
C GLY A 9 5.41 -5.66 2.19
N VAL A 10 4.52 -6.64 2.20
CA VAL A 10 3.66 -6.95 3.33
C VAL A 10 3.87 -8.39 3.79
N ARG A 11 3.87 -8.59 5.10
CA ARG A 11 3.82 -9.89 5.75
C ARG A 11 2.48 -9.98 6.48
N PHE A 12 1.76 -11.10 6.30
CA PHE A 12 0.44 -11.28 6.90
C PHE A 12 0.50 -11.79 8.34
N GLU A 13 1.47 -12.64 8.68
CA GLU A 13 1.58 -13.27 10.00
C GLU A 13 3.00 -13.17 10.59
N PRO A 14 3.20 -12.44 11.70
CA PRO A 14 2.34 -11.37 12.21
C PRO A 14 2.35 -10.15 11.25
N PRO A 15 1.26 -9.37 11.20
CA PRO A 15 1.05 -8.31 10.22
C PRO A 15 2.14 -7.25 10.31
N ALA A 16 2.88 -7.06 9.22
CA ALA A 16 3.97 -6.08 9.16
C ALA A 16 4.24 -5.60 7.74
N ILE A 17 4.67 -4.35 7.61
CA ILE A 17 5.23 -3.83 6.37
C ILE A 17 6.74 -3.96 6.40
N LEU A 18 7.27 -4.55 5.32
CA LEU A 18 8.67 -4.77 5.09
C LEU A 18 9.19 -3.65 4.18
N LEU A 19 10.27 -3.00 4.58
CA LEU A 19 10.95 -1.98 3.79
C LEU A 19 12.40 -2.39 3.57
N LEU A 20 12.79 -2.54 2.31
CA LEU A 20 14.17 -2.66 1.90
C LEU A 20 14.69 -1.26 1.53
N TYR A 21 15.72 -0.80 2.22
CA TYR A 21 16.32 0.52 2.01
C TYR A 21 17.84 0.43 1.90
N GLU A 22 18.42 1.37 1.16
CA GLU A 22 19.87 1.54 1.06
C GLU A 22 20.32 2.71 1.92
N THR A 23 21.43 2.50 2.61
CA THR A 23 22.17 3.56 3.30
C THR A 23 23.16 4.24 2.35
N SER A 24 23.62 5.45 2.71
CA SER A 24 24.67 6.16 1.97
C SER A 24 25.97 5.36 1.80
N GLU A 25 26.22 4.36 2.65
CA GLU A 25 27.34 3.41 2.55
C GLU A 25 27.13 2.31 1.49
N GLY A 26 26.03 2.35 0.72
CA GLY A 26 25.68 1.34 -0.28
C GLY A 26 25.16 0.01 0.29
N LYS A 27 25.10 -0.13 1.62
CA LYS A 27 24.57 -1.34 2.28
C LYS A 27 23.04 -1.35 2.22
N SER A 28 22.49 -2.45 1.70
CA SER A 28 21.05 -2.75 1.77
C SER A 28 20.69 -3.24 3.17
N ARG A 29 19.60 -2.70 3.72
CA ARG A 29 19.05 -3.07 5.03
C ARG A 29 17.55 -3.31 4.92
N GLN A 30 17.05 -4.19 5.78
CA GLN A 30 15.63 -4.47 5.89
C GLN A 30 15.08 -3.90 7.20
N ARG A 31 13.92 -3.25 7.13
CA ARG A 31 13.15 -2.81 8.29
C ARG A 31 11.81 -3.52 8.31
N ILE A 32 11.44 -4.04 9.47
CA ILE A 32 10.13 -4.65 9.72
C ILE A 32 9.32 -3.67 10.55
N MET A 33 8.20 -3.21 10.02
CA MET A 33 7.30 -2.25 10.68
C MET A 33 6.02 -3.00 11.06
N PRO A 34 5.84 -3.37 12.34
CA PRO A 34 4.66 -4.11 12.76
C PRO A 34 3.41 -3.23 12.63
N ILE A 35 2.34 -3.79 12.08
CA ILE A 35 1.04 -3.15 12.02
C ILE A 35 0.26 -3.59 13.26
N ARG A 36 -0.21 -2.61 14.04
CA ARG A 36 -1.05 -2.84 15.23
C ARG A 36 -2.40 -2.19 15.01
N ASN A 37 -3.44 -2.73 15.67
CA ASN A 37 -4.80 -2.18 15.63
C ASN A 37 -5.38 -2.03 14.22
N PHE A 38 -4.98 -2.91 13.29
CA PHE A 38 -5.54 -2.96 11.95
C PHE A 38 -6.47 -4.15 11.84
N SER A 39 -7.67 -3.90 11.33
CA SER A 39 -8.71 -4.90 11.13
C SER A 39 -9.26 -4.81 9.71
N LYS A 40 -10.13 -5.75 9.34
CA LYS A 40 -10.85 -5.69 8.06
C LYS A 40 -11.72 -4.44 7.89
N PHE A 41 -12.06 -3.73 8.96
CA PHE A 41 -12.86 -2.51 8.93
C PHE A 41 -12.03 -1.23 8.91
N SER A 42 -10.70 -1.34 8.97
CA SER A 42 -9.80 -0.19 9.02
C SER A 42 -9.67 0.48 7.65
N ASP A 43 -9.50 1.81 7.66
CA ASP A 43 -9.27 2.61 6.46
C ASP A 43 -7.81 2.47 5.99
N CYS A 44 -7.63 1.94 4.78
CA CYS A 44 -6.31 1.69 4.20
C CYS A 44 -5.51 2.99 3.97
N SER A 45 -6.17 4.04 3.47
CA SER A 45 -5.53 5.33 3.16
C SER A 45 -5.04 6.00 4.45
N ARG A 46 -5.88 6.04 5.49
CA ARG A 46 -5.51 6.59 6.80
C ARG A 46 -4.39 5.80 7.46
N ALA A 47 -4.40 4.47 7.37
CA ALA A 47 -3.33 3.64 7.89
C ALA A 47 -1.99 3.89 7.16
N ALA A 48 -2.03 4.07 5.83
CA ALA A 48 -0.86 4.41 5.02
C ALA A 48 -0.26 5.77 5.39
N GLU A 49 -1.11 6.78 5.58
CA GLU A 49 -0.68 8.12 6.04
C GLU A 49 -0.06 8.08 7.43
N GLN A 50 -0.69 7.38 8.38
CA GLN A 50 -0.17 7.22 9.73
C GLN A 50 1.20 6.54 9.73
N LEU A 51 1.41 5.53 8.89
CA LEU A 51 2.70 4.87 8.75
C LEU A 51 3.76 5.81 8.18
N LYS A 52 3.44 6.53 7.10
CA LYS A 52 4.38 7.45 6.43
C LYS A 52 4.77 8.62 7.33
N ASN A 53 3.83 9.12 8.12
CA ASN A 53 4.04 10.25 9.03
C ASN A 53 4.61 9.85 10.40
N ASN A 54 4.74 8.56 10.68
CA ASN A 54 5.29 8.09 11.95
C ASN A 54 6.76 8.55 12.07
N PRO A 55 7.16 9.28 13.14
CA PRO A 55 8.52 9.81 13.28
C PRO A 55 9.60 8.74 13.26
N ARG A 56 9.28 7.49 13.65
CA ARG A 56 10.21 6.36 13.63
C ARG A 56 10.50 5.82 12.23
N HIS A 57 9.60 6.06 11.27
CA HIS A 57 9.62 5.45 9.94
C HIS A 57 9.74 6.48 8.81
N LYS A 58 9.34 7.73 9.06
CA LYS A 58 9.29 8.84 8.10
C LYS A 58 10.56 8.97 7.26
N GLN A 59 11.73 8.97 7.91
CA GLN A 59 13.03 9.12 7.24
C GLN A 59 13.38 7.98 6.25
N TYR A 60 12.78 6.79 6.41
CA TYR A 60 13.02 5.66 5.50
C TYR A 60 11.97 5.58 4.39
N LEU A 61 10.79 6.15 4.61
CA LEU A 61 9.64 6.12 3.72
C LEU A 61 9.53 7.34 2.80
N GLU A 62 10.49 8.26 2.86
CA GLU A 62 10.51 9.47 2.04
C GLU A 62 10.45 9.15 0.53
N GLY A 63 11.13 8.09 0.09
CA GLY A 63 11.09 7.59 -1.28
C GLY A 63 9.91 6.70 -1.64
N ALA A 64 9.05 6.33 -0.68
CA ALA A 64 7.88 5.49 -0.94
C ALA A 64 6.64 6.35 -1.23
N SER A 65 5.90 6.03 -2.29
CA SER A 65 4.65 6.75 -2.59
C SER A 65 3.55 6.34 -1.61
N LEU A 66 2.63 7.27 -1.30
CA LEU A 66 1.50 6.97 -0.42
C LEU A 66 0.61 5.87 -1.03
N LYS A 67 0.36 5.95 -2.35
CA LYS A 67 -0.39 4.93 -3.10
C LYS A 67 0.21 3.53 -2.95
N GLN A 68 1.54 3.40 -3.00
CA GLN A 68 2.20 2.11 -2.79
C GLN A 68 1.94 1.54 -1.39
N LEU A 69 2.01 2.38 -0.35
CA LEU A 69 1.72 1.95 1.02
C LEU A 69 0.25 1.57 1.20
N GLU A 70 -0.66 2.33 0.58
CA GLU A 70 -2.09 2.05 0.59
C GLU A 70 -2.41 0.70 -0.06
N ARG A 71 -1.78 0.36 -1.20
CA ARG A 71 -1.89 -0.98 -1.82
C ARG A 71 -1.51 -2.10 -0.86
N LEU A 72 -0.44 -1.92 -0.07
CA LEU A 72 -0.04 -2.92 0.92
C LEU A 72 -1.10 -3.10 2.02
N TYR A 73 -1.73 -2.01 2.46
CA TYR A 73 -2.84 -2.08 3.41
C TYR A 73 -4.10 -2.71 2.80
N LYS A 74 -4.42 -2.44 1.53
CA LYS A 74 -5.50 -3.12 0.80
C LYS A 74 -5.26 -4.63 0.73
N LEU A 75 -4.04 -5.06 0.38
CA LEU A 75 -3.66 -6.48 0.38
C LEU A 75 -3.82 -7.11 1.76
N LEU A 76 -3.39 -6.40 2.81
CA LEU A 76 -3.52 -6.91 4.18
C LEU A 76 -5.00 -7.02 4.61
N LYS A 77 -5.84 -6.06 4.23
CA LYS A 77 -7.28 -6.11 4.47
C LYS A 77 -7.95 -7.27 3.73
N ALA A 78 -7.60 -7.49 2.46
CA ALA A 78 -8.12 -8.59 1.67
C ALA A 78 -7.73 -9.95 2.28
N HIS A 79 -6.49 -10.10 2.73
CA HIS A 79 -6.05 -11.28 3.47
C HIS A 79 -6.85 -11.48 4.77
N LEU A 80 -7.15 -10.42 5.52
CA LEU A 80 -8.00 -10.49 6.72
C LEU A 80 -9.47 -10.86 6.40
N ASN A 81 -9.91 -10.63 5.17
CA ASN A 81 -11.22 -11.07 4.66
C ASN A 81 -11.22 -12.52 4.15
N GLY A 82 -10.06 -13.18 4.11
CA GLY A 82 -9.91 -14.54 3.57
C GLY A 82 -9.76 -14.59 2.05
N GLU A 83 -9.47 -13.47 1.39
CA GLU A 83 -9.20 -13.44 -0.04
C GLU A 83 -7.80 -14.00 -0.34
N SER A 84 -7.66 -14.69 -1.49
CA SER A 84 -6.36 -15.12 -1.97
C SER A 84 -5.53 -13.92 -2.44
N LEU A 85 -4.21 -14.03 -2.34
CA LEU A 85 -3.29 -12.98 -2.78
C LEU A 85 -3.45 -12.66 -4.28
N GLU A 86 -3.68 -13.68 -5.11
CA GLU A 86 -3.90 -13.51 -6.55
C GLU A 86 -5.21 -12.76 -6.85
N ALA A 87 -6.29 -13.10 -6.15
CA ALA A 87 -7.57 -12.40 -6.30
C ALA A 87 -7.44 -10.93 -5.86
N SER A 88 -6.79 -10.70 -4.72
CA SER A 88 -6.55 -9.36 -4.17
C SER A 88 -5.75 -8.48 -5.13
N LEU A 89 -4.70 -9.04 -5.75
CA LEU A 89 -3.88 -8.31 -6.74
C LEU A 89 -4.67 -7.96 -8.00
N LYS A 90 -5.48 -8.89 -8.51
CA LYS A 90 -6.36 -8.64 -9.67
C LYS A 90 -7.40 -7.55 -9.37
N ASN A 91 -7.99 -7.58 -8.18
CA ASN A 91 -8.97 -6.57 -7.74
C ASN A 91 -8.33 -5.18 -7.65
N ILE A 92 -7.17 -5.07 -7.00
CA ILE A 92 -6.42 -3.80 -6.91
C ILE A 92 -6.03 -3.29 -8.30
N GLN A 93 -5.59 -4.19 -9.19
CA GLN A 93 -5.23 -3.79 -10.56
C GLN A 93 -6.43 -3.26 -11.34
N ARG A 94 -7.60 -3.88 -11.21
CA ARG A 94 -8.86 -3.43 -11.85
C ARG A 94 -9.34 -2.09 -11.30
N GLU A 95 -9.27 -1.90 -9.98
CA GLU A 95 -9.67 -0.63 -9.35
C GLU A 95 -8.77 0.55 -9.75
N GLU A 96 -7.49 0.29 -10.03
CA GLU A 96 -6.51 1.32 -10.33
C GLU A 96 -6.26 1.53 -11.83
N SER A 97 -6.67 0.58 -12.68
CA SER A 97 -6.66 0.74 -14.12
C SER A 97 -7.84 1.63 -14.53
N ILE A 98 -7.53 2.81 -15.04
CA ILE A 98 -8.50 3.64 -15.75
C ILE A 98 -8.42 3.20 -17.22
N ASP A 99 -9.55 2.82 -17.81
CA ASP A 99 -9.61 2.52 -19.24
C ASP A 99 -9.46 3.84 -20.01
N PRO A 100 -8.40 4.00 -20.84
CA PRO A 100 -8.19 5.22 -21.60
C PRO A 100 -9.28 5.51 -22.64
N GLU A 101 -10.07 4.50 -23.01
CA GLU A 101 -11.21 4.66 -23.94
C GLU A 101 -12.52 5.02 -23.22
N GLU A 102 -12.55 4.98 -21.88
CA GLU A 102 -13.71 5.34 -21.09
C GLU A 102 -13.73 6.85 -20.79
N ASP A 103 -14.69 7.56 -21.36
CA ASP A 103 -14.91 8.99 -21.09
C ASP A 103 -15.58 9.18 -19.72
N LEU A 104 -14.76 9.21 -18.67
CA LEU A 104 -15.21 9.39 -17.27
C LEU A 104 -15.98 10.70 -17.00
N ASN A 105 -16.03 11.63 -17.95
CA ASN A 105 -16.80 12.88 -17.81
C ASN A 105 -18.23 12.78 -18.37
N LYS A 106 -18.54 11.71 -19.11
CA LYS A 106 -19.88 11.47 -19.67
C LYS A 106 -20.56 10.33 -18.91
N LEU A 107 -21.17 10.66 -17.77
CA LEU A 107 -22.30 9.89 -17.28
C LEU A 107 -23.46 10.21 -18.21
N ASP A 108 -23.62 9.44 -19.29
CA ASP A 108 -24.72 9.66 -20.24
C ASP A 108 -26.03 9.24 -19.54
N ASP A 109 -26.98 10.17 -19.36
CA ASP A 109 -28.26 9.97 -18.66
C ASP A 109 -29.10 8.78 -19.19
N LYS A 110 -28.70 8.19 -20.31
CA LYS A 110 -29.32 7.03 -20.95
C LYS A 110 -29.00 5.69 -20.27
N GLU A 111 -27.96 5.63 -19.45
CA GLU A 111 -27.58 4.41 -18.70
C GLU A 111 -28.19 4.34 -17.30
N LEU A 112 -28.94 5.38 -16.89
CA LEU A 112 -29.64 5.48 -15.60
C LEU A 112 -31.04 4.84 -15.60
N ALA A 113 -31.36 3.97 -16.58
CA ALA A 113 -32.68 3.34 -16.75
C ALA A 113 -32.82 1.96 -16.09
#